data_AF-A0A6J2KL24-F1
#
_entry.id   AF-A0A6J2KL24-F1
#
_cell.length_a   1.000
_cell.length_b   1.000
_cell.length_c   1.000
_cell.angle_alpha   90.00
_cell.angle_beta   90.00
_cell.angle_gamma   90.00
#
_symmetry.space_group_name_H-M   'P 1'
#
loop_
_entity.id
_entity.type
_entity.pdbx_description
1 polymer ?
#
loop_
_entity_poly.entity_id
_entity_poly.type
_entity_poly.pdbx_seq_one_letter_code
_entity_poly.pdbx_strand_id
1 'polypeptide(L)'
;MSDAEVEVLSTFKKRNIKNRGGRKRKTSSSEEKNSSDSDEQQVVLPTKRVNKPNPNIQSTAGPKKSKIDVIEDNDDSNDEEKTSQRTTLSVQQQRENATATYELDTERDRDAQAIFEKAQKINEELHGQADDKIYRGINNYAQYYKKKDTAAGNASSGLVRKGPIRAPANLRATVRWDYQPDICKDYKETGFCGFGDSCKFLHDRSDYKHGWQLEREELETPGQDGDSDYEIHSDEELPFKCFVCREGFTNPVVTKCKHYFCERCALEQYKKSTRCFICNAQTGGVFNPAKELEAKLKKRLSDDDDDDDDNDE
;
A
#
# COMPACT_ATOMS: atom_id res chain seq x y z
N MET A 1 2.70 11.36 -59.14
CA MET A 1 3.15 11.35 -57.73
C MET A 1 3.48 9.91 -57.42
N SER A 2 4.78 9.63 -57.36
CA SER A 2 5.38 8.30 -57.29
C SER A 2 5.18 7.68 -55.91
N ASP A 3 4.55 6.50 -55.87
CA ASP A 3 4.50 5.61 -54.71
C ASP A 3 5.93 5.21 -54.31
N ALA A 4 6.33 5.62 -53.11
CA ALA A 4 7.56 5.19 -52.48
C ALA A 4 7.19 4.27 -51.30
N GLU A 5 7.27 2.97 -51.53
CA GLU A 5 7.16 1.95 -50.50
C GLU A 5 8.34 2.09 -49.53
N VAL A 6 8.06 2.33 -48.25
CA VAL A 6 9.07 2.40 -47.20
C VAL A 6 9.29 0.99 -46.65
N GLU A 7 10.29 0.29 -47.20
CA GLU A 7 10.78 -0.97 -46.62
C GLU A 7 11.57 -0.68 -45.33
N VAL A 8 10.98 -1.04 -44.18
CA VAL A 8 11.65 -0.97 -42.88
C VAL A 8 12.44 -2.27 -42.67
N LEU A 9 13.77 -2.21 -42.78
CA LEU A 9 14.66 -3.34 -42.47
C LEU A 9 14.59 -3.71 -40.97
N SER A 10 13.82 -4.74 -40.62
CA SER A 10 13.85 -5.34 -39.29
C SER A 10 15.02 -6.32 -39.16
N THR A 11 16.15 -5.88 -38.60
CA THR A 11 17.30 -6.76 -38.31
C THR A 11 17.15 -7.42 -36.93
N PHE A 12 16.77 -8.70 -36.91
CA PHE A 12 16.75 -9.51 -35.69
C PHE A 12 18.17 -9.93 -35.29
N LYS A 13 18.75 -9.27 -34.27
CA LYS A 13 20.02 -9.70 -33.65
C LYS A 13 19.78 -10.93 -32.77
N LYS A 14 20.08 -12.13 -33.28
CA LYS A 14 20.07 -13.39 -32.50
C LYS A 14 21.03 -13.27 -31.31
N ARG A 15 20.50 -13.35 -30.08
CA ARG A 15 21.32 -13.49 -28.86
C ARG A 15 21.85 -14.91 -28.77
N ASN A 16 23.16 -15.06 -28.63
CA ASN A 16 23.83 -16.36 -28.45
C ASN A 16 23.70 -16.79 -26.98
N ILE A 17 22.68 -17.58 -26.67
CA ILE A 17 22.47 -18.15 -25.33
C ILE A 17 23.38 -19.36 -25.20
N LYS A 18 24.50 -19.21 -24.50
CA LYS A 18 25.36 -20.34 -24.11
C LYS A 18 24.66 -21.11 -22.98
N ASN A 19 24.02 -22.23 -23.31
CA ASN A 19 23.52 -23.21 -22.34
C ASN A 19 24.70 -23.83 -21.56
N ARG A 20 25.12 -23.19 -20.46
CA ARG A 20 26.02 -23.80 -19.48
C ARG A 20 25.18 -24.59 -18.48
N GLY A 21 24.89 -25.85 -18.83
CA GLY A 21 24.15 -26.75 -17.94
C GLY A 21 23.72 -28.08 -18.54
N GLY A 22 24.45 -28.62 -19.53
CA GLY A 22 24.19 -29.95 -20.08
C GLY A 22 25.09 -31.00 -19.43
N ARG A 23 24.53 -31.85 -18.56
CA ARG A 23 25.19 -33.04 -18.00
C ARG A 23 25.56 -33.99 -19.15
N LYS A 24 26.86 -34.15 -19.46
CA LYS A 24 27.34 -35.16 -20.41
C LYS A 24 27.05 -36.55 -19.84
N ARG A 25 26.15 -37.32 -20.47
CA ARG A 25 26.03 -38.77 -20.24
C ARG A 25 27.29 -39.42 -20.84
N LYS A 26 28.03 -40.20 -20.05
CA LYS A 26 29.11 -41.04 -20.60
C LYS A 26 28.50 -42.18 -21.39
N THR A 27 29.10 -42.47 -22.54
CA THR A 27 28.87 -43.63 -23.39
C THR A 27 29.52 -44.85 -22.75
N SER A 28 28.80 -45.96 -22.69
CA SER A 28 29.32 -47.28 -22.30
C SER A 28 30.24 -47.82 -23.40
N SER A 29 31.48 -48.18 -23.04
CA SER A 29 32.36 -49.02 -23.86
C SER A 29 32.68 -50.28 -23.07
N SER A 30 32.40 -51.41 -23.70
CA SER A 30 32.69 -52.78 -23.29
C SER A 30 34.19 -53.04 -23.22
N GLU A 31 34.64 -53.75 -22.18
CA GLU A 31 35.57 -54.89 -22.26
C GLU A 31 35.76 -55.51 -20.86
N GLU A 32 35.78 -56.84 -20.83
CA GLU A 32 35.66 -57.67 -19.64
C GLU A 32 36.99 -57.88 -18.89
N LYS A 33 36.92 -58.09 -17.56
CA LYS A 33 37.44 -59.29 -16.85
C LYS A 33 37.28 -59.22 -15.33
N ASN A 34 36.95 -60.38 -14.76
CA ASN A 34 36.61 -60.73 -13.37
C ASN A 34 37.62 -60.31 -12.27
N SER A 35 37.11 -59.93 -11.10
CA SER A 35 37.50 -60.52 -9.81
C SER A 35 36.48 -60.18 -8.71
N SER A 36 36.10 -61.21 -7.95
CA SER A 36 35.29 -61.20 -6.74
C SER A 36 35.96 -60.39 -5.61
N ASP A 37 35.24 -59.48 -4.93
CA ASP A 37 35.27 -59.34 -3.46
C ASP A 37 34.25 -58.30 -2.91
N SER A 38 33.46 -58.78 -1.95
CA SER A 38 32.85 -58.19 -0.74
C SER A 38 32.32 -56.74 -0.65
N ASP A 39 31.15 -56.65 -0.01
CA ASP A 39 30.36 -55.48 0.40
C ASP A 39 31.13 -54.36 1.11
N GLU A 40 30.95 -53.09 0.66
CA GLU A 40 30.71 -51.91 1.52
C GLU A 40 30.05 -50.77 0.69
N GLN A 41 28.84 -50.31 1.06
CA GLN A 41 28.24 -49.10 0.48
C GLN A 41 28.75 -47.85 1.22
N GLN A 42 29.76 -47.19 0.67
CA GLN A 42 30.26 -45.91 1.20
C GLN A 42 29.43 -44.72 0.67
N VAL A 43 28.63 -44.11 1.55
CA VAL A 43 27.89 -42.87 1.25
C VAL A 43 28.83 -41.66 1.34
N VAL A 44 29.19 -41.09 0.18
CA VAL A 44 29.96 -39.84 0.12
C VAL A 44 29.04 -38.65 0.35
N LEU A 45 29.06 -38.06 1.55
CA LEU A 45 28.38 -36.78 1.81
C LEU A 45 29.04 -35.66 0.98
N PRO A 46 28.27 -34.78 0.32
CA PRO A 46 28.83 -33.62 -0.36
C PRO A 46 29.56 -32.71 0.64
N THR A 47 30.88 -32.57 0.48
CA THR A 47 31.65 -31.59 1.25
C THR A 47 31.18 -30.19 0.88
N LYS A 48 30.73 -29.41 1.88
CA LYS A 48 30.34 -28.00 1.71
C LYS A 48 31.51 -27.26 1.07
N ARG A 49 31.34 -26.82 -0.17
CA ARG A 49 32.31 -25.93 -0.82
C ARG A 49 32.29 -24.59 -0.08
N VAL A 50 33.47 -24.09 0.25
CA VAL A 50 33.64 -22.73 0.79
C VAL A 50 33.13 -21.75 -0.25
N ASN A 51 32.11 -20.96 0.10
CA ASN A 51 31.58 -19.90 -0.76
C ASN A 51 32.67 -18.84 -0.95
N LYS A 52 33.18 -18.69 -2.18
CA LYS A 52 34.01 -17.55 -2.53
C LYS A 52 33.14 -16.30 -2.57
N PRO A 53 33.52 -15.19 -1.91
CA PRO A 53 32.72 -13.96 -1.93
C PRO A 53 32.69 -13.41 -3.36
N ASN A 54 31.48 -13.13 -3.86
CA ASN A 54 31.27 -12.54 -5.17
C ASN A 54 31.55 -11.02 -5.07
N PRO A 55 32.52 -10.47 -5.84
CA PRO A 55 32.88 -9.05 -5.76
C PRO A 55 31.80 -8.10 -6.29
N ASN A 56 30.67 -8.61 -6.79
CA ASN A 56 29.58 -7.82 -7.36
C ASN A 56 28.31 -7.78 -6.49
N ILE A 57 28.43 -8.09 -5.19
CA ILE A 57 27.35 -7.94 -4.20
C ILE A 57 27.82 -6.90 -3.17
N GLN A 58 27.16 -5.74 -3.14
CA GLN A 58 27.35 -4.73 -2.09
C GLN A 58 26.20 -4.86 -1.09
N SER A 59 26.52 -5.16 0.16
CA SER A 59 25.57 -5.17 1.29
C SER A 59 25.84 -3.99 2.20
N THR A 60 24.81 -3.22 2.56
CA THR A 60 24.90 -2.03 3.42
C THR A 60 24.73 -2.32 4.92
N ALA A 61 24.75 -3.58 5.34
CA ALA A 61 24.65 -3.95 6.75
C ALA A 61 26.04 -4.24 7.34
N GLY A 62 26.51 -3.37 8.23
CA GLY A 62 27.76 -3.56 8.98
C GLY A 62 27.71 -4.77 9.94
N PRO A 63 28.86 -5.23 10.44
CA PRO A 63 28.95 -6.42 11.29
C PRO A 63 28.28 -6.17 12.66
N LYS A 64 27.25 -6.97 12.97
CA LYS A 64 26.66 -7.01 14.32
C LYS A 64 27.69 -7.55 15.30
N LYS A 65 28.17 -6.70 16.22
CA LYS A 65 28.96 -7.14 17.37
C LYS A 65 28.10 -8.08 18.24
N SER A 66 28.72 -9.17 18.66
CA SER A 66 28.17 -10.16 19.59
C SER A 66 27.78 -9.52 20.92
N LYS A 67 26.67 -10.03 21.50
CA LYS A 67 26.16 -9.70 22.84
C LYS A 67 27.25 -9.79 23.91
N ILE A 68 27.24 -8.84 24.83
CA ILE A 68 27.87 -8.94 26.15
C ILE A 68 26.75 -9.23 27.14
N ASP A 69 26.95 -10.27 27.94
CA ASP A 69 26.08 -10.72 29.02
C ASP A 69 26.24 -9.85 30.27
N VAL A 70 25.09 -9.61 30.93
CA VAL A 70 24.84 -9.37 32.37
C VAL A 70 25.61 -8.27 33.09
N ILE A 71 24.88 -7.23 33.52
CA ILE A 71 25.04 -6.61 34.84
C ILE A 71 23.62 -6.43 35.42
N GLU A 72 23.38 -7.11 36.55
CA GLU A 72 22.28 -6.82 37.49
C GLU A 72 22.64 -5.54 38.24
N ASP A 73 21.77 -4.54 38.23
CA ASP A 73 21.80 -3.46 39.21
C ASP A 73 20.37 -3.22 39.71
N ASN A 74 20.20 -3.44 41.01
CA ASN A 74 19.06 -3.01 41.80
C ASN A 74 19.08 -1.48 41.90
N ASP A 75 17.98 -0.81 41.59
CA ASP A 75 17.66 0.44 42.27
C ASP A 75 16.15 0.63 42.41
N ASP A 76 15.81 1.13 43.58
CA ASP A 76 14.50 1.22 44.22
C ASP A 76 14.00 2.66 44.08
N SER A 77 12.79 2.87 43.53
CA SER A 77 11.95 4.02 43.89
C SER A 77 10.57 3.97 43.21
N ASN A 78 9.56 4.21 44.04
CA ASN A 78 8.14 4.32 43.73
C ASN A 78 7.84 5.36 42.65
N ASP A 79 6.99 5.01 41.68
CA ASP A 79 5.90 5.88 41.23
C ASP A 79 4.84 5.10 40.43
N GLU A 80 3.57 5.32 40.76
CA GLU A 80 2.40 4.76 40.08
C GLU A 80 2.23 5.40 38.70
N GLU A 81 2.72 4.76 37.63
CA GLU A 81 2.32 5.11 36.26
C GLU A 81 2.12 3.88 35.37
N LYS A 82 0.86 3.71 34.95
CA LYS A 82 0.35 3.01 33.75
C LYS A 82 1.18 1.81 33.26
N THR A 83 0.61 0.62 33.46
CA THR A 83 1.01 -0.66 32.84
C THR A 83 0.88 -0.63 31.31
N SER A 84 1.76 0.14 30.66
CA SER A 84 2.04 0.05 29.23
C SER A 84 2.80 -1.27 29.05
N GLN A 85 2.08 -2.34 28.71
CA GLN A 85 2.71 -3.62 28.41
C GLN A 85 3.83 -3.38 27.39
N ARG A 86 5.09 -3.45 27.81
CA ARG A 86 6.26 -3.38 26.93
C ARG A 86 6.33 -4.67 26.12
N THR A 87 5.43 -4.82 25.16
CA THR A 87 5.57 -5.80 24.08
C THR A 87 6.69 -5.31 23.17
N THR A 88 7.93 -5.76 23.43
CA THR A 88 9.11 -5.47 22.60
C THR A 88 9.20 -6.35 21.36
N LEU A 89 8.12 -7.06 21.00
CA LEU A 89 7.91 -7.51 19.64
C LEU A 89 7.38 -6.31 18.86
N SER A 90 8.29 -5.62 18.17
CA SER A 90 7.92 -4.50 17.31
C SER A 90 6.75 -4.92 16.43
N VAL A 91 5.65 -4.16 16.51
CA VAL A 91 4.50 -4.27 15.59
C VAL A 91 4.94 -4.25 14.12
N GLN A 92 6.14 -3.74 13.84
CA GLN A 92 6.81 -3.75 12.55
C GLN A 92 7.25 -5.13 12.07
N GLN A 93 7.63 -6.07 12.95
CA GLN A 93 8.04 -7.42 12.53
C GLN A 93 6.85 -8.30 12.13
N GLN A 94 5.63 -7.91 12.54
CA GLN A 94 4.37 -8.45 12.03
C GLN A 94 3.96 -7.86 10.66
N ARG A 95 4.63 -6.81 10.15
CA ARG A 95 4.27 -6.16 8.87
C ARG A 95 4.90 -6.81 7.64
N GLU A 96 5.81 -7.77 7.81
CA GLU A 96 6.31 -8.60 6.70
C GLU A 96 5.25 -9.68 6.39
N ASN A 97 4.11 -9.25 5.85
CA ASN A 97 2.93 -10.07 5.51
C ASN A 97 3.15 -10.96 4.27
N ALA A 98 4.33 -11.57 4.15
CA ALA A 98 4.66 -12.48 3.05
C ALA A 98 3.83 -13.78 3.09
N THR A 99 3.33 -14.16 4.26
CA THR A 99 2.45 -15.33 4.48
C THR A 99 1.01 -14.93 4.76
N ALA A 100 0.58 -13.73 4.36
CA ALA A 100 -0.81 -13.32 4.54
C ALA A 100 -1.76 -14.27 3.83
N THR A 101 -2.70 -14.82 4.59
CA THR A 101 -3.78 -15.67 4.10
C THR A 101 -4.99 -14.81 3.71
N TYR A 102 -5.62 -15.14 2.60
CA TYR A 102 -6.87 -14.53 2.15
C TYR A 102 -8.05 -15.26 2.81
N GLU A 103 -8.66 -14.63 3.80
CA GLU A 103 -9.70 -15.21 4.67
C GLU A 103 -11.06 -14.53 4.49
N LEU A 104 -11.42 -14.14 3.26
CA LEU A 104 -12.77 -13.63 2.97
C LEU A 104 -13.82 -14.74 2.81
N ASP A 105 -13.39 -15.92 2.35
CA ASP A 105 -14.26 -17.06 2.12
C ASP A 105 -14.43 -17.93 3.37
N THR A 106 -15.31 -18.94 3.29
CA THR A 106 -15.47 -19.93 4.36
C THR A 106 -14.14 -20.63 4.69
N GLU A 107 -13.88 -20.82 5.98
CA GLU A 107 -12.71 -21.54 6.48
C GLU A 107 -12.55 -22.93 5.84
N ARG A 108 -11.30 -23.38 5.69
CA ARG A 108 -10.95 -24.60 4.95
C ARG A 108 -11.67 -25.86 5.45
N ASP A 109 -11.96 -25.95 6.75
CA ASP A 109 -12.58 -27.13 7.38
C ASP A 109 -14.09 -27.20 7.22
N ARG A 110 -14.72 -26.04 6.99
CA ARG A 110 -16.18 -25.86 6.86
C ARG A 110 -16.62 -25.58 5.43
N ASP A 111 -15.67 -25.31 4.54
CA ASP A 111 -15.89 -25.18 3.11
C ASP A 111 -16.59 -26.43 2.55
N ALA A 112 -17.42 -26.22 1.53
CA ALA A 112 -18.09 -27.24 0.76
C ALA A 112 -17.12 -28.32 0.27
N GLN A 113 -15.85 -27.99 -0.01
CA GLN A 113 -14.82 -28.99 -0.37
C GLN A 113 -14.56 -29.97 0.78
N ALA A 114 -14.32 -29.47 1.98
CA ALA A 114 -14.10 -30.32 3.15
C ALA A 114 -15.34 -31.15 3.51
N ILE A 115 -16.55 -30.59 3.34
CA ILE A 115 -17.80 -31.33 3.56
C ILE A 115 -17.94 -32.49 2.56
N PHE A 116 -17.61 -32.26 1.29
CA PHE A 116 -17.66 -33.29 0.27
C PHE A 116 -16.62 -34.40 0.51
N GLU A 117 -15.39 -34.03 0.86
CA GLU A 117 -14.35 -35.00 1.23
C GLU A 117 -14.74 -35.83 2.46
N LYS A 118 -15.36 -35.20 3.47
CA LYS A 118 -15.93 -35.89 4.64
C LYS A 118 -17.03 -36.87 4.22
N ALA A 119 -17.94 -36.45 3.35
CA ALA A 119 -19.03 -37.32 2.86
C ALA A 119 -18.51 -38.49 2.03
N GLN A 120 -17.50 -38.27 1.19
CA GLN A 120 -16.88 -39.34 0.40
C GLN A 120 -16.21 -40.38 1.30
N LYS A 121 -15.45 -39.95 2.31
CA LYS A 121 -14.81 -40.85 3.29
C LYS A 121 -15.85 -41.71 4.01
N ILE A 122 -16.95 -41.11 4.47
CA ILE A 122 -18.04 -41.83 5.15
C ILE A 122 -18.69 -42.86 4.20
N ASN A 123 -18.92 -42.50 2.94
CA ASN A 123 -19.49 -43.42 1.95
C ASN A 123 -18.54 -44.56 1.58
N GLU A 124 -17.22 -44.32 1.60
CA GLU A 124 -16.21 -45.37 1.40
C GLU A 124 -16.15 -46.33 2.60
N GLU A 125 -16.28 -45.84 3.82
CA GLU A 125 -16.35 -46.67 5.04
C GLU A 125 -17.62 -47.52 5.10
N LEU A 126 -18.76 -46.99 4.66
CA LEU A 126 -20.04 -47.71 4.60
C LEU A 126 -20.14 -48.65 3.38
N HIS A 127 -19.18 -48.62 2.47
CA HIS A 127 -19.23 -49.42 1.25
C HIS A 127 -19.13 -50.92 1.57
N GLY A 128 -20.28 -51.61 1.52
CA GLY A 128 -20.39 -53.05 1.79
C GLY A 128 -20.92 -53.39 3.19
N GLN A 129 -21.17 -52.38 4.02
CA GLN A 129 -21.84 -52.56 5.32
C GLN A 129 -23.36 -52.51 5.14
N ALA A 130 -24.11 -53.23 5.97
CA ALA A 130 -25.58 -53.15 5.99
C ALA A 130 -26.05 -51.79 6.50
N ASP A 131 -27.28 -51.40 6.15
CA ASP A 131 -27.85 -50.11 6.57
C ASP A 131 -28.13 -50.10 8.08
N ASP A 132 -27.26 -49.41 8.84
CA ASP A 132 -27.37 -49.26 10.29
C ASP A 132 -28.56 -48.39 10.76
N LYS A 133 -29.31 -47.75 9.83
CA LYS A 133 -30.40 -46.77 10.09
C LYS A 133 -30.02 -45.58 10.97
N ILE A 134 -28.73 -45.39 11.27
CA ILE A 134 -28.21 -44.24 12.01
C ILE A 134 -28.06 -43.06 11.07
N TYR A 135 -28.67 -41.93 11.42
CA TYR A 135 -28.57 -40.71 10.63
C TYR A 135 -27.19 -40.07 10.78
N ARG A 136 -26.45 -39.98 9.66
CA ARG A 136 -25.08 -39.41 9.60
C ARG A 136 -25.02 -38.04 8.92
N GLY A 137 -26.15 -37.38 8.75
CA GLY A 137 -26.28 -36.07 8.12
C GLY A 137 -26.85 -36.09 6.70
N ILE A 138 -27.33 -34.94 6.24
CA ILE A 138 -28.06 -34.76 4.97
C ILE A 138 -27.23 -35.22 3.76
N ASN A 139 -25.91 -35.06 3.80
CA ASN A 139 -25.04 -35.36 2.67
C ASN A 139 -24.60 -36.83 2.61
N ASN A 140 -24.90 -37.61 3.65
CA ASN A 140 -24.37 -38.96 3.88
C ASN A 140 -25.46 -40.05 3.78
N TYR A 141 -26.56 -39.78 3.08
CA TYR A 141 -27.49 -40.84 2.70
C TYR A 141 -26.78 -41.86 1.78
N ALA A 142 -27.20 -43.13 1.86
CA ALA A 142 -26.58 -44.24 1.16
C ALA A 142 -26.47 -43.97 -0.35
N GLN A 143 -25.24 -43.80 -0.85
CA GLN A 143 -24.95 -43.69 -2.27
C GLN A 143 -24.42 -45.04 -2.77
N TYR A 144 -25.29 -45.79 -3.46
CA TYR A 144 -24.96 -47.11 -4.02
C TYR A 144 -24.01 -47.06 -5.23
N TYR A 145 -23.83 -45.88 -5.81
CA TYR A 145 -22.91 -45.66 -6.92
C TYR A 145 -21.80 -44.75 -6.47
N LYS A 146 -20.55 -45.24 -6.58
CA LYS A 146 -19.39 -44.35 -6.52
C LYS A 146 -19.53 -43.37 -7.66
N LYS A 147 -19.63 -42.07 -7.35
CA LYS A 147 -19.49 -41.01 -8.35
C LYS A 147 -18.06 -41.07 -8.86
N LYS A 148 -17.82 -41.96 -9.83
CA LYS A 148 -16.52 -42.11 -10.48
C LYS A 148 -16.22 -40.82 -11.23
N ASP A 149 -14.94 -40.51 -11.21
CA ASP A 149 -14.28 -39.55 -12.06
C ASP A 149 -14.80 -39.65 -13.48
N THR A 150 -15.54 -38.62 -13.89
CA THR A 150 -15.66 -38.30 -15.31
C THR A 150 -14.26 -38.21 -15.91
N ALA A 151 -14.10 -38.48 -17.21
CA ALA A 151 -12.81 -38.47 -17.92
C ALA A 151 -11.94 -37.20 -17.70
N ALA A 152 -12.51 -36.13 -17.13
CA ALA A 152 -11.86 -34.89 -16.74
C ALA A 152 -11.06 -34.93 -15.42
N GLY A 153 -11.17 -35.98 -14.57
CA GLY A 153 -10.32 -36.16 -13.38
C GLY A 153 -11.08 -36.44 -12.06
N ASN A 154 -10.34 -36.39 -10.94
CA ASN A 154 -10.86 -36.82 -9.64
C ASN A 154 -12.03 -35.97 -9.16
N ALA A 155 -13.15 -36.56 -8.74
CA ALA A 155 -14.28 -35.85 -8.13
C ALA A 155 -13.86 -35.07 -6.86
N SER A 156 -12.75 -35.47 -6.24
CA SER A 156 -12.07 -34.78 -5.13
C SER A 156 -11.02 -33.74 -5.58
N SER A 157 -10.65 -33.71 -6.86
CA SER A 157 -9.70 -32.73 -7.40
C SER A 157 -10.40 -31.39 -7.70
N GLY A 158 -9.82 -30.30 -7.22
CA GLY A 158 -10.47 -28.98 -7.12
C GLY A 158 -11.00 -28.36 -8.41
N LEU A 159 -10.56 -28.80 -9.59
CA LEU A 159 -10.99 -28.24 -10.88
C LEU A 159 -12.15 -29.02 -11.55
N VAL A 160 -12.44 -30.24 -11.09
CA VAL A 160 -13.46 -31.14 -11.66
C VAL A 160 -14.71 -31.23 -10.77
N ARG A 161 -14.63 -30.63 -9.58
CA ARG A 161 -15.68 -30.66 -8.58
C ARG A 161 -16.85 -29.75 -8.95
N LYS A 162 -18.07 -30.26 -8.79
CA LYS A 162 -19.30 -29.48 -8.90
C LYS A 162 -19.63 -28.81 -7.57
N GLY A 163 -19.80 -27.49 -7.56
CA GLY A 163 -20.14 -26.69 -6.38
C GLY A 163 -19.16 -25.53 -6.14
N PRO A 164 -19.32 -24.78 -5.03
CA PRO A 164 -18.41 -23.69 -4.67
C PRO A 164 -16.95 -24.17 -4.64
N ILE A 165 -16.03 -23.45 -5.28
CA ILE A 165 -14.61 -23.85 -5.35
C ILE A 165 -13.84 -23.06 -4.31
N ARG A 166 -12.90 -23.72 -3.62
CA ARG A 166 -12.02 -23.08 -2.65
C ARG A 166 -11.08 -22.08 -3.34
N ALA A 167 -11.12 -20.82 -2.93
CA ALA A 167 -10.17 -19.82 -3.41
C ALA A 167 -8.74 -20.11 -2.95
N PRO A 168 -7.71 -19.71 -3.74
CA PRO A 168 -6.31 -19.82 -3.32
C PRO A 168 -6.02 -18.89 -2.13
N ALA A 169 -5.55 -19.46 -1.02
CA ALA A 169 -5.32 -18.71 0.22
C ALA A 169 -4.14 -17.72 0.14
N ASN A 170 -3.21 -17.93 -0.77
CA ASN A 170 -1.94 -17.19 -0.86
C ASN A 170 -1.86 -16.27 -2.09
N LEU A 171 -2.99 -15.96 -2.70
CA LEU A 171 -3.06 -15.10 -3.88
C LEU A 171 -4.03 -13.96 -3.65
N ARG A 172 -3.55 -12.72 -3.82
CA ARG A 172 -4.39 -11.53 -3.88
C ARG A 172 -4.73 -11.24 -5.34
N ALA A 173 -6.01 -11.25 -5.69
CA ALA A 173 -6.45 -10.85 -7.02
C ALA A 173 -6.10 -9.37 -7.28
N THR A 174 -5.54 -9.09 -8.46
CA THR A 174 -5.29 -7.71 -8.89
C THR A 174 -6.62 -7.05 -9.24
N VAL A 175 -6.97 -5.99 -8.51
CA VAL A 175 -8.20 -5.23 -8.77
C VAL A 175 -7.86 -4.06 -9.70
N ARG A 176 -8.66 -3.87 -10.73
CA ARG A 176 -8.65 -2.71 -11.63
C ARG A 176 -10.05 -2.12 -11.65
N TRP A 177 -10.16 -0.82 -11.43
CA TRP A 177 -11.41 -0.10 -11.58
C TRP A 177 -11.76 0.03 -13.06
N ASP A 178 -12.95 -0.45 -13.43
CA ASP A 178 -13.50 -0.26 -14.77
C ASP A 178 -14.46 0.93 -14.75
N TYR A 179 -13.97 2.08 -15.22
CA TYR A 179 -14.74 3.33 -15.24
C TYR A 179 -15.60 3.47 -16.51
N GLN A 180 -15.49 2.57 -17.49
CA GLN A 180 -16.23 2.69 -18.74
C GLN A 180 -17.66 2.13 -18.57
N PRO A 181 -18.72 2.96 -18.62
CA PRO A 181 -20.08 2.46 -18.53
C PRO A 181 -20.55 1.89 -19.86
N ASP A 182 -21.23 0.74 -19.82
CA ASP A 182 -21.91 0.16 -20.98
C ASP A 182 -23.32 0.76 -21.18
N ILE A 183 -23.43 2.09 -21.22
CA ILE A 183 -24.71 2.80 -21.39
C ILE A 183 -24.86 3.23 -22.85
N CYS A 184 -26.05 2.99 -23.42
CA CYS A 184 -26.35 3.42 -24.78
C CYS A 184 -26.41 4.95 -24.85
N LYS A 185 -25.43 5.55 -25.54
CA LYS A 185 -25.35 7.00 -25.72
C LYS A 185 -26.62 7.58 -26.36
N ASP A 186 -27.07 6.98 -27.46
CA ASP A 186 -28.23 7.46 -28.21
C ASP A 186 -29.50 7.39 -27.36
N TYR A 187 -29.70 6.31 -26.63
CA TYR A 187 -30.86 6.16 -25.74
C TYR A 187 -30.81 7.14 -24.56
N LYS A 188 -29.63 7.36 -23.97
CA LYS A 188 -29.47 8.29 -22.85
C LYS A 188 -29.79 9.73 -23.25
N GLU A 189 -29.23 10.18 -24.37
CA GLU A 189 -29.38 11.57 -24.84
C GLU A 189 -30.74 11.82 -25.49
N THR A 190 -31.17 10.92 -26.38
CA THR A 190 -32.36 11.15 -27.22
C THR A 190 -33.60 10.41 -26.72
N GLY A 191 -33.44 9.37 -25.92
CA GLY A 191 -34.53 8.48 -25.53
C GLY A 191 -34.90 7.44 -26.58
N PHE A 192 -34.22 7.42 -27.71
CA PHE A 192 -34.49 6.50 -28.80
C PHE A 192 -33.19 5.87 -29.28
N CYS A 193 -33.08 4.55 -29.11
CA CYS A 193 -32.00 3.79 -29.72
C CYS A 193 -32.49 3.24 -31.06
N GLY A 194 -31.78 3.53 -32.15
CA GLY A 194 -32.10 2.97 -33.47
C GLY A 194 -31.99 1.44 -33.53
N PHE A 195 -31.26 0.82 -32.59
CA PHE A 195 -31.15 -0.63 -32.46
C PHE A 195 -32.27 -1.24 -31.60
N GLY A 196 -33.11 -0.41 -30.96
CA GLY A 196 -34.15 -0.88 -30.03
C GLY A 196 -33.60 -1.85 -29.00
N ASP A 197 -34.35 -2.90 -28.67
CA ASP A 197 -33.98 -3.91 -27.67
C ASP A 197 -32.84 -4.83 -28.12
N SER A 198 -32.37 -4.73 -29.36
CA SER A 198 -31.20 -5.47 -29.85
C SER A 198 -29.87 -4.77 -29.51
N CYS A 199 -29.93 -3.59 -28.87
CA CYS A 199 -28.75 -2.88 -28.43
C CYS A 199 -27.98 -3.67 -27.36
N LYS A 200 -26.66 -3.85 -27.55
CA LYS A 200 -25.79 -4.50 -26.55
C LYS A 200 -25.54 -3.63 -25.31
N PHE A 201 -25.88 -2.35 -25.38
CA PHE A 201 -25.64 -1.36 -24.33
C PHE A 201 -26.91 -1.13 -23.53
N LEU A 202 -26.75 -0.79 -22.25
CA LEU A 202 -27.85 -0.58 -21.32
C LEU A 202 -28.68 0.65 -21.71
N HIS A 203 -30.00 0.48 -21.74
CA HIS A 203 -30.98 1.53 -21.95
C HIS A 203 -31.35 2.21 -20.62
N ASP A 204 -30.43 3.00 -20.09
CA ASP A 204 -30.65 3.81 -18.88
C ASP A 204 -30.60 5.32 -19.22
N ARG A 205 -31.45 6.10 -18.55
CA ARG A 205 -31.54 7.57 -18.68
C ARG A 205 -31.10 8.31 -17.43
N SER A 206 -30.59 7.59 -16.44
CA SER A 206 -30.08 8.18 -15.20
C SER A 206 -28.84 9.05 -15.47
N ASP A 207 -28.76 10.21 -14.81
CA ASP A 207 -27.73 11.24 -14.98
C ASP A 207 -26.78 11.37 -13.77
N TYR A 208 -26.67 10.30 -12.97
CA TYR A 208 -25.74 10.24 -11.85
C TYR A 208 -24.27 10.48 -12.28
N LYS A 209 -23.53 11.14 -11.38
CA LYS A 209 -22.09 11.37 -11.54
C LYS A 209 -21.32 10.05 -11.43
N HIS A 210 -20.28 9.90 -12.24
CA HIS A 210 -19.39 8.74 -12.20
C HIS A 210 -18.44 8.85 -11.01
N GLY A 211 -17.91 7.72 -10.52
CA GLY A 211 -16.97 7.70 -9.39
C GLY A 211 -15.80 8.66 -9.56
N TRP A 212 -15.19 8.71 -10.76
CA TRP A 212 -14.08 9.63 -11.04
C TRP A 212 -14.47 11.12 -11.00
N GLN A 213 -15.73 11.46 -11.26
CA GLN A 213 -16.23 12.82 -11.15
C GLN A 213 -16.39 13.20 -9.68
N LEU A 214 -16.90 12.28 -8.85
CA LEU A 214 -17.03 12.47 -7.40
C LEU A 214 -15.66 12.59 -6.72
N GLU A 215 -14.72 11.70 -7.04
CA GLU A 215 -13.35 11.73 -6.52
C GLU A 215 -12.66 13.07 -6.81
N ARG A 216 -12.91 13.65 -7.99
CA ARG A 216 -12.37 14.96 -8.36
C ARG A 216 -13.05 16.10 -7.58
N GLU A 217 -14.37 16.09 -7.48
CA GLU A 217 -15.12 17.12 -6.75
C GLU A 217 -14.75 17.12 -5.25
N GLU A 218 -14.51 15.94 -4.68
CA GLU A 218 -14.03 15.78 -3.30
C GLU A 218 -12.62 16.37 -3.11
N LEU A 219 -11.72 16.17 -4.07
CA LEU A 219 -10.37 16.74 -4.03
C LEU A 219 -10.34 18.26 -4.27
N GLU A 220 -11.25 18.78 -5.11
CA GLU A 220 -11.38 20.20 -5.42
C GLU A 220 -12.13 20.97 -4.32
N THR A 221 -12.99 20.28 -3.56
CA THR A 221 -13.75 20.84 -2.42
C THR A 221 -13.33 20.18 -1.10
N PRO A 222 -12.05 20.27 -0.69
CA PRO A 222 -11.62 19.68 0.56
C PRO A 222 -12.18 20.53 1.72
N GLY A 223 -13.34 20.16 2.25
CA GLY A 223 -13.85 20.69 3.53
C GLY A 223 -14.80 21.90 3.47
N GLN A 224 -15.75 21.94 2.53
CA GLN A 224 -16.94 22.80 2.70
C GLN A 224 -17.97 22.17 3.68
N ASP A 225 -17.64 21.04 4.30
CA ASP A 225 -18.28 20.58 5.54
C ASP A 225 -17.47 21.13 6.72
N GLY A 226 -17.22 22.45 6.69
CA GLY A 226 -16.45 23.17 7.68
C GLY A 226 -17.36 23.67 8.78
N ASP A 227 -17.10 23.21 10.00
CA ASP A 227 -17.54 23.81 11.28
C ASP A 227 -17.00 25.25 11.48
N SER A 228 -16.42 25.85 10.44
CA SER A 228 -15.80 27.18 10.42
C SER A 228 -16.75 28.30 9.97
N ASP A 229 -17.98 27.99 9.56
CA ASP A 229 -18.96 29.03 9.16
C ASP A 229 -19.47 29.88 10.36
N TYR A 230 -19.09 29.51 11.60
CA TYR A 230 -19.37 30.25 12.84
C TYR A 230 -18.14 30.90 13.48
N GLU A 231 -16.96 30.85 12.86
CA GLU A 231 -15.82 31.64 13.33
C GLU A 231 -15.88 33.02 12.67
N ILE A 232 -16.30 34.03 13.44
CA ILE A 232 -16.08 35.43 13.08
C ILE A 232 -14.56 35.60 12.98
N HIS A 233 -14.02 35.60 11.77
CA HIS A 233 -12.66 36.05 11.50
C HIS A 233 -12.55 37.53 11.86
N SER A 234 -12.42 37.81 13.15
CA SER A 234 -11.99 39.09 13.68
C SER A 234 -10.54 39.27 13.28
N ASP A 235 -10.34 39.88 12.11
CA ASP A 235 -9.10 40.50 11.64
C ASP A 235 -7.84 39.65 11.80
N GLU A 236 -7.44 39.05 10.66
CA GLU A 236 -6.13 38.47 10.36
C GLU A 236 -5.05 38.76 11.42
N GLU A 237 -4.55 37.69 12.02
CA GLU A 237 -3.54 37.62 13.08
C GLU A 237 -2.18 38.19 12.64
N LEU A 238 -2.14 39.49 12.36
CA LEU A 238 -0.90 40.22 12.12
C LEU A 238 -0.27 40.56 13.48
N PRO A 239 1.01 40.22 13.69
CA PRO A 239 1.70 40.51 14.95
C PRO A 239 1.68 42.01 15.28
N PHE A 240 1.48 42.37 16.54
CA PHE A 240 1.50 43.77 17.01
C PHE A 240 2.89 44.29 17.34
N LYS A 241 3.84 43.39 17.59
CA LYS A 241 5.21 43.73 18.03
C LYS A 241 6.24 43.01 17.18
N CYS A 242 7.39 43.64 16.99
CA CYS A 242 8.50 43.04 16.26
C CYS A 242 9.12 41.89 17.07
N PHE A 243 9.30 40.72 16.47
CA PHE A 243 9.86 39.56 17.18
C PHE A 243 11.35 39.70 17.57
N VAL A 244 12.06 40.65 16.96
CA VAL A 244 13.50 40.87 17.21
C VAL A 244 13.72 41.85 18.36
N CYS A 245 13.06 43.02 18.35
CA CYS A 245 13.19 44.02 19.43
C CYS A 245 12.10 43.93 20.50
N ARG A 246 10.99 43.21 20.25
CA ARG A 246 9.80 43.10 21.13
C ARG A 246 9.08 44.41 21.41
N GLU A 247 9.46 45.47 20.71
CA GLU A 247 8.82 46.79 20.73
C GLU A 247 7.80 46.90 19.59
N GLY A 248 7.04 48.01 19.57
CA GLY A 248 6.17 48.36 18.46
C GLY A 248 6.95 48.49 17.14
N PHE A 249 6.27 48.30 16.01
CA PHE A 249 6.92 48.36 14.71
C PHE A 249 7.30 49.79 14.33
N THR A 250 8.58 50.02 14.08
CA THR A 250 9.12 51.23 13.46
C THR A 250 9.55 50.91 12.04
N ASN A 251 8.87 51.51 11.04
CA ASN A 251 9.00 51.18 9.61
C ASN A 251 8.94 49.65 9.36
N PRO A 252 7.74 49.03 9.43
CA PRO A 252 7.62 47.59 9.27
C PRO A 252 7.98 47.14 7.85
N VAL A 253 8.74 46.06 7.76
CA VAL A 253 9.12 45.38 6.52
C VAL A 253 8.64 43.93 6.53
N VAL A 254 8.21 43.46 5.36
CA VAL A 254 7.75 42.09 5.13
C VAL A 254 8.78 41.32 4.32
N THR A 255 9.06 40.10 4.76
CA THR A 255 9.90 39.14 4.05
C THR A 255 9.07 38.26 3.11
N LYS A 256 9.71 37.58 2.15
CA LYS A 256 9.04 36.58 1.28
C LYS A 256 8.24 35.53 2.05
N CYS A 257 8.65 35.28 3.29
CA CYS A 257 8.07 34.31 4.21
C CYS A 257 6.85 34.87 4.97
N LYS A 258 6.36 36.08 4.62
CA LYS A 258 5.30 36.82 5.32
C LYS A 258 5.59 37.09 6.81
N HIS A 259 6.86 37.16 7.19
CA HIS A 259 7.26 37.61 8.53
C HIS A 259 7.57 39.11 8.52
N TYR A 260 7.09 39.80 9.57
CA TYR A 260 7.19 41.24 9.75
C TYR A 260 8.27 41.61 10.78
N PHE A 261 9.06 42.63 10.45
CA PHE A 261 10.15 43.13 11.31
C PHE A 261 10.26 44.65 11.18
N CYS A 262 10.95 45.32 12.11
CA CYS A 262 11.39 46.70 11.89
C CYS A 262 12.54 46.75 10.88
N GLU A 263 12.65 47.82 10.10
CA GLU A 263 13.73 48.03 9.12
C GLU A 263 15.13 47.79 9.74
N ARG A 264 15.39 48.38 10.90
CA ARG A 264 16.66 48.25 11.62
C ARG A 264 16.93 46.81 12.04
N CYS A 265 15.92 46.14 12.60
CA CYS A 265 16.02 44.76 13.07
C CYS A 265 16.27 43.78 11.92
N ALA A 266 15.62 43.99 10.77
CA ALA A 266 15.81 43.18 9.57
C ALA A 266 17.25 43.32 9.04
N LEU A 267 17.79 44.54 9.00
CA LEU A 267 19.16 44.80 8.55
C LEU A 267 20.23 44.25 9.52
N GLU A 268 20.03 44.40 10.83
CA GLU A 268 20.93 43.84 11.85
C GLU A 268 20.96 42.32 11.81
N GLN A 269 19.79 41.69 11.63
CA GLN A 269 19.71 40.25 11.46
C GLN A 269 20.37 39.81 10.15
N TYR A 270 20.14 40.53 9.04
CA TYR A 270 20.75 40.20 7.75
C TYR A 270 22.29 40.27 7.78
N LYS A 271 22.86 41.20 8.56
CA LYS A 271 24.31 41.27 8.82
C LYS A 271 24.84 40.03 9.55
N LYS A 272 24.05 39.43 10.44
CA LYS A 272 24.41 38.23 11.20
C LYS A 272 24.11 36.93 10.46
N SER A 273 22.99 36.89 9.73
CA SER A 273 22.48 35.72 9.03
C SER A 273 21.59 36.15 7.87
N THR A 274 21.79 35.56 6.69
CA THR A 274 20.98 35.82 5.49
C THR A 274 19.62 35.10 5.50
N ARG A 275 19.22 34.56 6.66
CA ARG A 275 17.97 33.80 6.88
C ARG A 275 16.99 34.57 7.76
N CYS A 276 15.70 34.28 7.58
CA CYS A 276 14.62 34.82 8.38
C CYS A 276 14.75 34.37 9.84
N PHE A 277 14.47 35.26 10.79
CA PHE A 277 14.59 34.96 12.23
C PHE A 277 13.57 33.92 12.74
N ILE A 278 12.40 33.83 12.12
CA ILE A 278 11.29 32.99 12.60
C ILE A 278 11.33 31.60 11.95
N CYS A 279 11.34 31.55 10.62
CA CYS A 279 11.26 30.29 9.88
C CYS A 279 12.60 29.79 9.32
N ASN A 280 13.70 30.51 9.55
CA ASN A 280 15.03 30.20 8.99
C ASN A 280 15.08 30.09 7.44
N ALA A 281 14.03 30.50 6.73
CA ALA A 281 14.03 30.52 5.27
C ALA A 281 14.98 31.60 4.73
N GLN A 282 15.57 31.35 3.57
CA GLN A 282 16.52 32.26 2.93
C GLN A 282 15.79 33.52 2.43
N THR A 283 16.12 34.69 2.98
CA THR A 283 15.45 35.95 2.59
C THR A 283 15.98 36.52 1.28
N GLY A 284 17.24 36.21 0.94
CA GLY A 284 17.89 36.65 -0.30
C GLY A 284 18.07 38.17 -0.40
N GLY A 285 18.09 38.88 0.74
CA GLY A 285 18.27 40.33 0.79
C GLY A 285 17.06 41.15 0.32
N VAL A 286 15.91 40.51 0.08
CA VAL A 286 14.69 41.17 -0.35
C VAL A 286 13.80 41.44 0.87
N PHE A 287 13.64 42.72 1.21
CA PHE A 287 12.74 43.21 2.24
C PHE A 287 11.83 44.26 1.61
N ASN A 288 10.53 44.02 1.61
CA ASN A 288 9.54 44.95 1.06
C ASN A 288 8.92 45.77 2.20
N PRO A 289 8.59 47.06 2.01
CA PRO A 289 7.87 47.83 3.02
C PRO A 289 6.46 47.26 3.22
N ALA A 290 6.07 47.04 4.47
CA ALA A 290 4.79 46.41 4.84
C ALA A 290 3.67 47.44 4.98
N LYS A 291 3.20 47.99 3.85
CA LYS A 291 2.14 49.02 3.81
C LYS A 291 0.83 48.58 4.47
N GLU A 292 0.53 47.29 4.43
CA GLU A 292 -0.67 46.70 5.05
C GLU A 292 -0.62 46.78 6.59
N LEU A 293 0.56 46.53 7.18
CA LEU A 293 0.77 46.72 8.61
C LEU A 293 0.74 48.20 9.00
N GLU A 294 1.34 49.07 8.21
CA GLU A 294 1.33 50.51 8.50
C GLU A 294 -0.10 51.07 8.47
N ALA A 295 -0.94 50.61 7.53
CA ALA A 295 -2.35 51.00 7.47
C ALA A 295 -3.12 50.51 8.70
N LYS A 296 -2.92 49.25 9.14
CA LYS A 296 -3.57 48.70 10.34
C LYS A 296 -3.09 49.37 11.63
N LEU A 297 -1.80 49.69 11.75
CA LEU A 297 -1.25 50.42 12.89
C LEU A 297 -1.80 51.86 12.97
N LYS A 298 -1.94 52.54 11.83
CA LYS A 298 -2.55 53.88 11.79
C LYS A 298 -4.03 53.86 12.16
N LYS A 299 -4.77 52.86 11.70
CA LYS A 299 -6.19 52.69 12.04
C LYS A 299 -6.39 52.46 13.55
N ARG A 300 -5.52 51.67 14.18
CA ARG A 300 -5.58 51.47 15.63
C ARG A 300 -5.27 52.73 16.42
N LEU A 301 -4.25 53.48 16.00
CA LEU A 301 -3.93 54.76 16.64
C LEU A 301 -5.07 55.78 16.54
N SER A 302 -5.83 55.79 15.43
CA SER A 302 -7.02 56.66 15.32
C SER A 302 -8.19 56.18 16.17
N ASP A 303 -8.35 54.86 16.36
CA ASP A 303 -9.41 54.30 17.19
C ASP A 303 -9.12 54.54 18.70
N ASP A 304 -7.85 54.58 19.12
CA ASP A 304 -7.44 54.85 20.51
C ASP A 304 -7.57 56.35 20.90
N ASP A 305 -7.43 57.30 19.95
CA ASP A 305 -7.55 58.75 20.22
C ASP A 305 -9.02 59.21 20.42
N ASP A 306 -10.01 58.43 19.97
CA ASP A 306 -11.44 58.74 20.11
C ASP A 306 -12.03 58.31 21.49
N ASP A 307 -11.32 57.48 22.28
CA ASP A 307 -11.78 56.96 23.57
C ASP A 307 -11.33 57.82 24.79
N ASP A 308 -10.43 58.80 24.60
CA ASP A 308 -9.88 59.65 25.69
C ASP A 308 -10.66 60.98 25.91
N ASP A 309 -11.63 61.33 25.07
CA ASP A 309 -12.43 62.57 25.19
C ASP A 309 -13.71 62.44 26.07
N ASP A 310 -13.99 61.25 26.62
CA ASP A 310 -15.22 60.95 27.39
C ASP A 310 -15.01 60.87 28.93
N ASN A 311 -13.90 61.38 29.48
CA ASN A 311 -13.60 61.25 30.91
C ASN A 311 -13.17 62.56 31.63
N ASP A 312 -13.86 63.66 31.32
CA ASP A 312 -13.89 64.86 32.16
C ASP A 312 -15.36 65.25 32.48
N GLU A 313 -15.94 64.59 33.50
CA GLU A 313 -17.10 65.09 34.28
C GLU A 313 -16.93 64.82 35.78
#